data_AF-A0A5B8VJM0-F1
#
_entry.id   AF-A0A5B8VJM0-F1
#
_cell.length_a   1.000
_cell.length_b   1.000
_cell.length_c   1.000
_cell.angle_alpha   90.00
_cell.angle_beta   90.00
_cell.angle_gamma   90.00
#
_symmetry.space_group_name_H-M   'P 1'
#
loop_
_entity.id
_entity.type
_entity.pdbx_description
1 polymer ?
#
loop_
_entity_poly.entity_id
_entity_poly.type
_entity_poly.pdbx_seq_one_letter_code
_entity_poly.pdbx_strand_id
1 'polypeptide(L)'
;MSVKNSIRFVEYSSVFVLCAFLLMVLSLVGTDDTQIHVNFYLLGVSAILFLVYIFKDKIIYSRIKHSRYKNLFWQVLEKIHLSENILMEQPAERAVPKAQKQNQVDSFIRENGLNTKIGTRRTHDYIIWATVGVYLLGVYAANLLLSLNASDTALIAILGLMCISFGYLFGNYNFFRSGGIAMEFTPEALIVQDNSLGWDKIIDWQYNRRDSTNNSSVTIFYYNTFLEVQSLRIELFQLNIRKIDLVLLLSHFKETYGKNIY
;
A
#
# COMPACT_ATOMS: atom_id res chain seq x y z
N MET A 1 -14.32 14.72 6.02
CA MET A 1 -12.93 14.48 5.53
C MET A 1 -12.70 12.98 5.54
N SER A 2 -12.16 12.42 4.45
CA SER A 2 -12.03 10.97 4.26
C SER A 2 -11.06 10.32 5.27
N VAL A 3 -11.47 9.20 5.86
CA VAL A 3 -10.66 8.33 6.74
C VAL A 3 -9.37 7.88 6.04
N LYS A 4 -9.47 7.50 4.78
CA LYS A 4 -8.34 7.09 3.92
C LYS A 4 -7.25 8.15 3.84
N ASN A 5 -7.59 9.43 3.68
CA ASN A 5 -6.60 10.51 3.59
C ASN A 5 -5.86 10.72 4.91
N SER A 6 -6.56 10.59 6.04
CA SER A 6 -5.96 10.69 7.36
C SER A 6 -5.00 9.52 7.63
N ILE A 7 -5.35 8.28 7.26
CA ILE A 7 -4.44 7.11 7.40
C ILE A 7 -3.21 7.26 6.48
N ARG A 8 -3.40 7.75 5.25
CA ARG A 8 -2.29 8.04 4.32
C ARG A 8 -1.33 9.08 4.90
N PHE A 9 -1.84 10.13 5.53
CA PHE A 9 -1.00 11.12 6.20
C PHE A 9 -0.11 10.48 7.28
N VAL A 10 -0.64 9.52 8.05
CA VAL A 10 0.15 8.75 9.03
C VAL A 10 1.26 7.97 8.36
N GLU A 11 0.93 7.22 7.31
CA GLU A 11 1.91 6.41 6.56
C GLU A 11 3.07 7.27 6.04
N TYR A 12 2.75 8.41 5.41
CA TYR A 12 3.75 9.29 4.82
C TYR A 12 4.50 10.17 5.83
N SER A 13 4.05 10.25 7.09
CA SER A 13 4.73 11.04 8.14
C SER A 13 6.19 10.61 8.35
N SER A 14 6.49 9.34 8.15
CA SER A 14 7.86 8.79 8.20
C SER A 14 8.77 9.33 7.09
N VAL A 15 8.21 9.59 5.90
CA VAL A 15 8.93 10.15 4.74
C VAL A 15 9.26 11.62 4.96
N PHE A 16 8.46 12.35 5.75
CA PHE A 16 8.73 13.74 6.08
C PHE A 16 10.05 13.94 6.82
N VAL A 17 10.50 12.96 7.62
CA VAL A 17 11.81 13.02 8.29
C VAL A 17 12.94 12.94 7.26
N LEU A 18 12.82 12.02 6.29
CA LEU A 18 13.81 11.87 5.23
C LEU A 18 13.86 13.13 4.35
N CYS A 19 12.72 13.69 3.98
CA CYS A 19 12.64 14.95 3.25
C CYS A 19 13.20 16.12 4.06
N ALA A 20 12.87 16.22 5.35
CA ALA A 20 13.42 17.25 6.24
C ALA A 20 14.94 17.17 6.30
N PHE A 21 15.48 15.96 6.43
CA PHE A 21 16.92 15.71 6.45
C PHE A 21 17.59 16.11 5.13
N LEU A 22 17.03 15.69 3.98
CA LEU A 22 17.56 16.07 2.66
C LEU A 22 17.55 17.59 2.44
N LEU A 23 16.47 18.27 2.83
CA LEU A 23 16.36 19.73 2.74
C LEU A 23 17.35 20.43 3.68
N MET A 24 17.58 19.88 4.87
CA MET A 24 18.58 20.38 5.80
C MET A 24 20.00 20.24 5.23
N VAL A 25 20.33 19.09 4.63
CA VAL A 25 21.63 18.89 3.95
C VAL A 25 21.79 19.87 2.79
N LEU A 26 20.76 20.04 1.95
CA LEU A 26 20.79 21.01 0.84
C LEU A 26 20.99 22.45 1.32
N SER A 27 20.38 22.83 2.46
CA SER A 27 20.56 24.16 3.04
C SER A 27 21.97 24.44 3.56
N LEU A 28 22.78 23.39 3.78
CA LEU A 28 24.17 23.51 4.24
C LEU A 28 25.17 23.56 3.09
N VAL A 29 24.78 23.17 1.86
CA VAL A 29 25.67 23.08 0.69
C VAL A 29 25.75 24.40 -0.10
N GLY A 30 24.73 25.24 -0.06
CA GLY A 30 24.78 26.58 -0.65
C GLY A 30 25.35 27.60 0.33
N THR A 31 26.62 27.95 0.26
CA THR A 31 27.26 28.89 1.21
C THR A 31 27.45 30.31 0.70
N ASP A 32 26.93 30.63 -0.50
CA ASP A 32 27.08 31.97 -1.07
C ASP A 32 26.07 32.96 -0.46
N ASP A 33 26.53 34.18 -0.14
CA ASP A 33 25.73 35.25 0.49
C ASP A 33 24.45 35.62 -0.30
N THR A 34 24.42 35.34 -1.61
CA THR A 34 23.24 35.56 -2.46
C THR A 34 22.11 34.54 -2.24
N GLN A 35 22.39 33.43 -1.54
CA GLN A 35 21.46 32.32 -1.33
C GLN A 35 20.95 32.18 0.12
N ILE A 36 21.32 33.10 1.02
CA ILE A 36 20.94 33.08 2.44
C ILE A 36 19.42 32.95 2.63
N HIS A 37 18.62 33.67 1.83
CA HIS A 37 17.16 33.60 1.90
C HIS A 37 16.61 32.21 1.53
N VAL A 38 17.25 31.52 0.59
CA VAL A 38 16.86 30.17 0.15
C VAL A 38 17.18 29.16 1.24
N ASN A 39 18.35 29.25 1.86
CA ASN A 39 18.73 28.38 2.98
C ASN A 39 17.82 28.55 4.19
N PHE A 40 17.43 29.79 4.51
CA PHE A 40 16.50 30.06 5.60
C PHE A 40 15.11 29.46 5.33
N TYR A 41 14.64 29.51 4.08
CA TYR A 41 13.41 28.85 3.65
C TYR A 41 13.50 27.33 3.77
N LEU A 42 14.60 26.73 3.29
CA LEU A 42 14.82 25.28 3.36
C LEU A 42 14.89 24.78 4.81
N LEU A 43 15.54 25.53 5.70
CA LEU A 43 15.57 25.26 7.14
C LEU A 43 14.18 25.42 7.78
N GLY A 44 13.41 26.44 7.39
CA GLY A 44 12.05 26.62 7.86
C GLY A 44 11.14 25.44 7.47
N VAL A 45 11.20 24.99 6.21
CA VAL A 45 10.42 23.86 5.72
C VAL A 45 10.85 22.55 6.38
N SER A 46 12.16 22.32 6.56
CA SER A 46 12.66 21.12 7.25
C SER A 46 12.22 21.08 8.72
N ALA A 47 12.27 22.21 9.43
CA ALA A 47 11.78 22.32 10.80
C ALA A 47 10.27 22.03 10.90
N ILE A 48 9.45 22.54 9.97
CA ILE A 48 8.01 22.25 9.91
C ILE A 48 7.76 20.75 9.69
N LEU A 49 8.46 20.12 8.74
CA LEU A 49 8.33 18.69 8.46
C LEU A 49 8.75 17.84 9.67
N PHE A 50 9.79 18.24 10.38
CA PHE A 50 10.25 17.59 11.60
C PHE A 50 9.24 17.73 12.75
N LEU A 51 8.65 18.91 12.93
CA LEU A 51 7.57 19.13 13.90
C LEU A 51 6.34 18.28 13.58
N VAL A 52 5.96 18.17 12.31
CA VAL A 52 4.86 17.28 11.89
C VAL A 52 5.14 15.82 12.27
N TYR A 53 6.39 15.37 12.15
CA TYR A 53 6.78 14.03 12.58
C TYR A 53 6.70 13.85 14.10
N ILE A 54 7.23 14.79 14.90
CA ILE A 54 7.17 14.74 16.37
C ILE A 54 5.72 14.74 16.85
N PHE A 55 4.89 15.61 16.29
CA PHE A 55 3.50 15.75 16.69
C PHE A 55 2.54 14.80 15.96
N LYS A 56 3.06 13.83 15.18
CA LYS A 56 2.24 12.91 14.38
C LYS A 56 1.17 12.23 15.24
N ASP A 57 1.52 11.75 16.44
CA ASP A 57 0.61 10.99 17.29
C ASP A 57 -0.53 11.87 17.85
N LYS A 58 -0.24 13.14 18.19
CA LYS A 58 -1.26 14.11 18.59
C LYS A 58 -2.16 14.51 17.41
N ILE A 59 -1.60 14.64 16.21
CA ILE A 59 -2.36 14.92 14.99
C ILE A 59 -3.29 13.73 14.70
N ILE A 60 -2.80 12.50 14.79
CA ILE A 60 -3.57 11.27 14.61
C ILE A 60 -4.71 11.20 15.61
N TYR A 61 -4.43 11.44 16.90
CA TYR A 61 -5.45 11.45 17.94
C TYR A 61 -6.58 12.43 17.63
N SER A 62 -6.21 13.67 17.29
CA SER A 62 -7.15 14.72 16.97
C SER A 62 -8.01 14.31 15.76
N ARG A 63 -7.40 13.70 14.73
CA ARG A 63 -8.12 13.20 13.56
C ARG A 63 -9.08 12.06 13.91
N ILE A 64 -8.69 11.12 14.77
CA ILE A 64 -9.56 10.04 15.27
C ILE A 64 -10.74 10.64 16.02
N LYS A 65 -10.48 11.55 16.97
CA LYS A 65 -11.52 12.16 17.81
C LYS A 65 -12.60 12.89 17.02
N HIS A 66 -12.24 13.49 15.88
CA HIS A 66 -13.17 14.20 15.00
C HIS A 66 -13.68 13.38 13.81
N SER A 67 -13.27 12.11 13.68
CA SER A 67 -13.77 11.21 12.64
C SER A 67 -15.18 10.70 12.99
N ARG A 68 -16.03 10.54 11.96
CA ARG A 68 -17.34 9.88 12.09
C ARG A 68 -17.21 8.36 12.30
N TYR A 69 -16.13 7.76 11.79
CA TYR A 69 -15.88 6.31 11.81
C TYR A 69 -14.68 5.99 12.70
N LYS A 70 -14.79 6.25 14.01
CA LYS A 70 -13.65 6.13 14.95
C LYS A 70 -13.15 4.70 15.10
N ASN A 71 -14.05 3.74 15.25
CA ASN A 71 -13.73 2.34 15.50
C ASN A 71 -13.05 1.71 14.28
N LEU A 72 -13.62 1.91 13.09
CA LEU A 72 -13.02 1.47 11.83
C LEU A 72 -11.63 2.10 11.60
N PHE A 73 -11.48 3.39 11.90
CA PHE A 73 -10.18 4.07 11.80
C PHE A 73 -9.14 3.43 12.70
N TRP A 74 -9.52 3.12 13.94
CA TRP A 74 -8.65 2.47 14.92
C TRP A 74 -8.22 1.07 14.47
N GLN A 75 -9.18 0.23 14.12
CA GLN A 75 -8.92 -1.15 13.67
C GLN A 75 -7.98 -1.18 12.46
N VAL A 76 -8.14 -0.26 11.51
CA VAL A 76 -7.28 -0.20 10.32
C VAL A 76 -5.87 0.25 10.66
N LEU A 77 -5.70 1.22 11.58
CA LEU A 77 -4.36 1.62 12.03
C LEU A 77 -3.62 0.48 12.75
N GLU A 78 -4.34 -0.25 13.60
CA GLU A 78 -3.81 -1.40 14.33
C GLU A 78 -3.41 -2.53 13.38
N LYS A 79 -4.31 -2.92 12.47
CA LYS A 79 -4.05 -3.98 11.48
C LYS A 79 -2.91 -3.63 10.50
N ILE A 80 -2.63 -2.35 10.26
CA ILE A 80 -1.52 -1.91 9.38
C ILE A 80 -0.23 -1.65 10.17
N HIS A 81 -0.20 -1.90 11.49
CA HIS A 81 0.96 -1.64 12.36
C HIS A 81 1.39 -0.16 12.38
N LEU A 82 0.44 0.76 12.24
CA LEU A 82 0.69 2.21 12.31
C LEU A 82 0.46 2.79 13.71
N SER A 83 -0.11 2.00 14.63
CA SER A 83 -0.42 2.39 16.01
C SER A 83 0.56 1.86 17.05
N GLU A 84 1.69 1.23 16.66
CA GLU A 84 2.60 0.51 17.58
C GLU A 84 3.15 1.38 18.74
N ASN A 85 3.02 2.71 18.68
CA ASN A 85 3.40 3.64 19.75
C ASN A 85 2.24 4.52 20.29
N ILE A 86 1.00 4.24 19.89
CA ILE A 86 -0.17 5.04 20.23
C ILE A 86 -0.97 4.32 21.33
N LEU A 87 -0.65 4.62 22.60
CA LEU A 87 -1.48 4.24 23.75
C LEU A 87 -2.77 5.06 23.73
N MET A 88 -3.86 4.49 23.23
CA MET A 88 -5.20 5.12 23.31
C MET A 88 -6.26 4.10 23.65
N GLU A 89 -7.20 4.52 24.49
CA GLU A 89 -8.38 3.74 24.86
C GLU A 89 -9.29 3.54 23.64
N GLN A 90 -9.70 2.28 23.41
CA GLN A 90 -10.68 1.97 22.36
C GLN A 90 -11.98 2.73 22.61
N PRO A 91 -12.59 3.37 21.59
CA PRO A 91 -13.86 4.04 21.77
C PRO A 91 -14.98 3.02 22.07
N ALA A 92 -15.84 3.34 23.05
CA ALA A 92 -16.97 2.50 23.40
C ALA A 92 -17.91 2.25 22.20
N GLU A 93 -18.21 0.98 21.93
CA GLU A 93 -19.17 0.54 20.90
C GLU A 93 -20.56 1.14 21.15
N ARG A 94 -21.13 1.78 20.13
CA ARG A 94 -22.57 2.04 20.08
C ARG A 94 -23.15 1.27 18.90
N ALA A 95 -24.01 0.29 19.20
CA ALA A 95 -24.70 -0.49 18.20
C ALA A 95 -25.62 0.40 17.35
N VAL A 96 -25.37 0.46 16.04
CA VAL A 96 -26.22 1.18 15.07
C VAL A 96 -27.23 0.20 14.45
N PRO A 97 -28.54 0.53 14.40
CA PRO A 97 -29.57 -0.36 13.87
C PRO A 97 -29.40 -0.69 12.38
N LYS A 98 -29.78 -1.92 11.99
CA LYS A 98 -29.49 -2.56 10.69
C LYS A 98 -29.95 -1.78 9.45
N ALA A 99 -31.10 -1.08 9.49
CA ALA A 99 -31.61 -0.32 8.34
C ALA A 99 -30.79 0.94 8.02
N GLN A 100 -30.06 1.49 8.99
CA GLN A 100 -29.10 2.58 8.78
C GLN A 100 -27.76 2.08 8.21
N LYS A 101 -27.48 0.77 8.24
CA LYS A 101 -26.20 0.21 7.80
C LYS A 101 -26.00 0.26 6.29
N GLN A 102 -27.01 -0.06 5.48
CA GLN A 102 -26.87 -0.11 4.01
C GLN A 102 -26.58 1.28 3.40
N ASN A 103 -27.35 2.31 3.79
CA ASN A 103 -27.11 3.70 3.34
C ASN A 103 -25.77 4.27 3.85
N GLN A 104 -25.25 3.76 4.98
CA GLN A 104 -23.93 4.12 5.49
C GLN A 104 -22.79 3.49 4.68
N VAL A 105 -22.96 2.29 4.11
CA VAL A 105 -21.94 1.62 3.29
C VAL A 105 -21.65 2.40 2.01
N ASP A 106 -22.68 2.73 1.25
CA ASP A 106 -22.52 3.47 -0.01
C ASP A 106 -21.95 4.88 0.22
N SER A 107 -22.36 5.52 1.33
CA SER A 107 -21.77 6.80 1.74
C SER A 107 -20.29 6.69 2.12
N PHE A 108 -19.89 5.64 2.84
CA PHE A 108 -18.50 5.44 3.27
C PHE A 108 -17.57 5.11 2.09
N ILE A 109 -17.98 4.20 1.20
CA ILE A 109 -17.25 3.82 0.00
C ILE A 109 -17.03 5.04 -0.89
N ARG A 110 -18.09 5.84 -1.10
CA ARG A 110 -18.03 7.07 -1.91
C ARG A 110 -17.18 8.15 -1.25
N GLU A 111 -17.33 8.39 0.06
CA GLU A 111 -16.55 9.39 0.81
C GLU A 111 -15.05 9.08 0.81
N ASN A 112 -14.66 7.80 0.71
CA ASN A 112 -13.27 7.36 0.69
C ASN A 112 -12.76 6.99 -0.71
N GLY A 113 -13.57 7.12 -1.76
CA GLY A 113 -13.22 6.73 -3.12
C GLY A 113 -12.63 5.32 -3.18
N LEU A 114 -13.28 4.37 -2.50
CA LEU A 114 -12.88 2.96 -2.48
C LEU A 114 -13.53 2.25 -3.66
N ASN A 115 -12.78 1.33 -4.28
CA ASN A 115 -13.30 0.51 -5.36
C ASN A 115 -13.56 -0.91 -4.83
N THR A 116 -14.81 -1.35 -4.88
CA THR A 116 -15.21 -2.69 -4.41
C THR A 116 -14.84 -3.79 -5.39
N LYS A 117 -14.51 -3.46 -6.64
CA LYS A 117 -14.00 -4.37 -7.66
C LYS A 117 -12.51 -4.15 -7.89
N ILE A 118 -11.71 -5.11 -7.48
CA ILE A 118 -10.25 -5.05 -7.54
C ILE A 118 -9.77 -5.95 -8.66
N GLY A 119 -9.14 -5.35 -9.66
CA GLY A 119 -8.48 -6.08 -10.72
C GLY A 119 -7.08 -6.58 -10.33
N THR A 120 -6.52 -7.45 -11.15
CA THR A 120 -5.09 -7.77 -11.08
C THR A 120 -4.24 -6.54 -11.41
N ARG A 121 -3.05 -6.42 -10.81
CA ARG A 121 -2.12 -5.34 -11.11
C ARG A 121 -1.60 -5.52 -12.54
N ARG A 122 -1.80 -4.55 -13.42
CA ARG A 122 -1.18 -4.60 -14.75
C ARG A 122 0.32 -4.31 -14.61
N THR A 123 1.16 -5.29 -14.94
CA THR A 123 2.57 -4.99 -15.21
C THR A 123 2.63 -4.19 -16.50
N HIS A 124 3.31 -3.04 -16.42
CA HIS A 124 3.50 -2.18 -17.57
C HIS A 124 4.75 -2.69 -18.27
N ASP A 125 4.59 -3.73 -19.09
CA ASP A 125 5.71 -4.42 -19.76
C ASP A 125 6.59 -3.44 -20.55
N TYR A 126 6.02 -2.34 -21.03
CA TYR A 126 6.75 -1.26 -21.70
C TYR A 126 7.79 -0.56 -20.80
N ILE A 127 7.59 -0.48 -19.48
CA ILE A 127 8.57 0.10 -18.54
C ILE A 127 9.79 -0.82 -18.44
N ILE A 128 9.57 -2.13 -18.48
CA ILE A 128 10.64 -3.13 -18.48
C ILE A 128 11.42 -3.00 -19.79
N TRP A 129 10.73 -2.99 -20.93
CA TRP A 129 11.38 -2.80 -22.24
C TRP A 129 12.11 -1.45 -22.35
N ALA A 130 11.57 -0.37 -21.78
CA ALA A 130 12.23 0.93 -21.75
C ALA A 130 13.48 0.91 -20.85
N THR A 131 13.42 0.26 -19.68
CA THR A 131 14.57 0.15 -18.77
C THR A 131 15.69 -0.69 -19.41
N VAL A 132 15.33 -1.79 -20.07
CA VAL A 132 16.25 -2.58 -20.88
C VAL A 132 16.86 -1.71 -21.98
N GLY A 133 16.04 -0.99 -22.76
CA GLY A 133 16.53 -0.11 -23.82
C GLY A 133 17.51 0.95 -23.34
N VAL A 134 17.22 1.62 -22.21
CA VAL A 134 18.11 2.61 -21.59
C VAL A 134 19.42 1.97 -21.11
N TYR A 135 19.34 0.78 -20.50
CA TYR A 135 20.53 0.04 -20.08
C TYR A 135 21.41 -0.36 -21.28
N LEU A 136 20.80 -0.85 -22.37
CA LEU A 136 21.51 -1.22 -23.60
C LEU A 136 22.23 -0.03 -24.23
N LEU A 137 21.56 1.12 -24.30
CA LEU A 137 22.18 2.36 -24.76
C LEU A 137 23.34 2.79 -23.86
N GLY A 138 23.19 2.65 -22.54
CA GLY A 138 24.23 2.95 -21.56
C GLY A 138 25.45 2.05 -21.68
N VAL A 139 25.27 0.73 -21.83
CA VAL A 139 26.36 -0.22 -22.03
C VAL A 139 27.06 0.00 -23.36
N TYR A 140 26.32 0.25 -24.44
CA TYR A 140 26.89 0.57 -25.75
C TYR A 140 27.72 1.86 -25.72
N ALA A 141 27.19 2.92 -25.11
CA ALA A 141 27.90 4.18 -24.92
C ALA A 141 29.15 4.01 -24.03
N ALA A 142 29.07 3.21 -22.95
CA ALA A 142 30.20 2.91 -22.09
C ALA A 142 31.30 2.12 -22.81
N ASN A 143 30.93 1.18 -23.68
CA ASN A 143 31.89 0.42 -24.49
C ASN A 143 32.68 1.35 -25.44
N LEU A 144 31.96 2.27 -26.08
CA LEU A 144 32.53 3.30 -26.96
C LEU A 144 33.41 4.32 -26.22
N LEU A 145 32.98 4.77 -25.04
CA LEU A 145 33.67 5.81 -24.27
C LEU A 145 34.86 5.29 -23.47
N LEU A 146 34.78 4.06 -22.96
CA LEU A 146 35.81 3.48 -22.08
C LEU A 146 36.80 2.57 -22.84
N SER A 147 36.66 2.42 -24.17
CA SER A 147 37.50 1.54 -24.99
C SER A 147 37.64 0.14 -24.40
N LEU A 148 36.55 -0.35 -23.78
CA LEU A 148 36.48 -1.72 -23.30
C LEU A 148 36.50 -2.59 -24.57
N ASN A 149 37.64 -3.19 -24.88
CA ASN A 149 37.81 -4.10 -26.02
C ASN A 149 37.04 -5.44 -25.81
N ALA A 150 35.82 -5.37 -25.30
CA ALA A 150 34.93 -6.50 -25.26
C ALA A 150 34.49 -6.80 -26.69
N SER A 151 34.81 -8.00 -27.18
CA SER A 151 34.37 -8.44 -28.52
C SER A 151 32.84 -8.30 -28.65
N ASP A 152 32.36 -7.85 -29.81
CA ASP A 152 30.92 -7.65 -30.09
C ASP A 152 30.09 -8.90 -29.77
N THR A 153 30.67 -10.08 -29.97
CA THR A 153 30.08 -11.38 -29.61
C THR A 153 29.88 -11.59 -28.11
N ALA A 154 30.79 -11.10 -27.27
CA ALA A 154 30.66 -11.19 -25.80
C ALA A 154 29.54 -10.26 -25.29
N LEU A 155 29.41 -9.06 -25.88
CA LEU A 155 28.32 -8.14 -25.58
C LEU A 155 26.96 -8.72 -25.96
N ILE A 156 26.85 -9.29 -27.17
CA ILE A 156 25.63 -9.95 -27.65
C ILE A 156 25.27 -11.16 -26.76
N ALA A 157 26.25 -11.94 -26.32
CA ALA A 157 26.03 -13.10 -25.44
C ALA A 157 25.52 -12.69 -24.04
N ILE A 158 26.09 -11.64 -23.44
CA ILE A 158 25.62 -11.07 -22.16
C ILE A 158 24.20 -10.52 -22.31
N LEU A 159 23.91 -9.88 -23.44
CA LEU A 159 22.58 -9.40 -23.82
C LEU A 159 21.55 -10.54 -23.89
N GLY A 160 21.89 -11.63 -24.59
CA GLY A 160 21.05 -12.81 -24.71
C GLY A 160 20.76 -13.46 -23.36
N LEU A 161 21.80 -13.63 -22.53
CA LEU A 161 21.66 -14.17 -21.17
C LEU A 161 20.82 -13.27 -20.25
N MET A 162 20.95 -11.94 -20.35
CA MET A 162 20.07 -11.02 -19.62
C MET A 162 18.63 -11.12 -20.11
N CYS A 163 18.36 -11.10 -21.43
CA CYS A 163 17.02 -11.25 -21.96
C CYS A 163 16.36 -12.57 -21.53
N ILE A 164 17.12 -13.67 -21.50
CA ILE A 164 16.65 -14.97 -21.02
C ILE A 164 16.40 -14.94 -19.50
N SER A 165 17.30 -14.36 -18.72
CA SER A 165 17.16 -14.24 -17.25
C SER A 165 15.96 -13.39 -16.87
N PHE A 166 15.73 -12.29 -17.60
CA PHE A 166 14.51 -11.48 -17.49
C PHE A 166 13.29 -12.29 -17.95
N GLY A 167 13.33 -12.95 -19.11
CA GLY A 167 12.24 -13.82 -19.57
C GLY A 167 11.85 -14.90 -18.56
N TYR A 168 12.82 -15.45 -17.81
CA TYR A 168 12.59 -16.44 -16.75
C TYR A 168 12.04 -15.81 -15.46
N LEU A 169 12.63 -14.69 -15.00
CA LEU A 169 12.14 -13.93 -13.84
C LEU A 169 10.71 -13.40 -14.05
N PHE A 170 10.34 -13.12 -15.30
CA PHE A 170 9.05 -12.57 -15.69
C PHE A 170 8.13 -13.57 -16.41
N GLY A 171 8.55 -14.83 -16.56
CA GLY A 171 7.78 -15.89 -17.26
C GLY A 171 6.62 -16.48 -16.45
N ASN A 172 6.68 -16.39 -15.11
CA ASN A 172 5.59 -16.82 -14.22
C ASN A 172 4.41 -15.82 -14.15
N TYR A 173 4.32 -14.87 -15.08
CA TYR A 173 3.38 -13.74 -15.02
C TYR A 173 2.03 -14.01 -15.73
N ASN A 174 1.68 -15.28 -16.02
CA ASN A 174 0.38 -15.61 -16.59
C ASN A 174 -0.81 -15.10 -15.73
N PHE A 175 -0.59 -14.83 -14.43
CA PHE A 175 -1.58 -14.23 -13.53
C PHE A 175 -1.86 -12.74 -13.78
N PHE A 176 -0.92 -11.99 -14.37
CA PHE A 176 -1.00 -10.53 -14.54
C PHE A 176 -1.65 -10.10 -15.87
N ARG A 177 -1.91 -11.05 -16.77
CA ARG A 177 -2.34 -10.79 -18.14
C ARG A 177 -3.86 -10.66 -18.25
N SER A 178 -4.63 -11.33 -17.39
CA SER A 178 -6.07 -11.12 -17.33
C SER A 178 -6.36 -9.89 -16.49
N GLY A 179 -6.62 -8.75 -17.12
CA GLY A 179 -7.17 -7.55 -16.46
C GLY A 179 -8.60 -7.74 -15.94
N GLY A 180 -8.95 -8.96 -15.51
CA GLY A 180 -10.20 -9.33 -14.88
C GLY A 180 -10.24 -8.94 -13.41
N ILE A 181 -11.42 -9.11 -12.81
CA ILE A 181 -11.66 -8.86 -11.40
C ILE A 181 -11.01 -10.01 -10.61
N ALA A 182 -9.98 -9.70 -9.83
CA ALA A 182 -9.31 -10.66 -8.96
C ALA A 182 -10.05 -10.81 -7.63
N MET A 183 -10.71 -9.73 -7.19
CA MET A 183 -11.44 -9.68 -5.93
C MET A 183 -12.62 -8.72 -6.00
N GLU A 184 -13.76 -9.11 -5.43
CA GLU A 184 -14.97 -8.29 -5.37
C GLU A 184 -15.58 -8.31 -3.97
N PHE A 185 -15.95 -7.12 -3.49
CA PHE A 185 -16.64 -6.91 -2.21
C PHE A 185 -18.13 -6.71 -2.49
N THR A 186 -18.93 -7.71 -2.15
CA THR A 186 -20.40 -7.66 -2.23
C THR A 186 -21.02 -7.65 -0.84
N PRO A 187 -22.27 -7.19 -0.66
CA PRO A 187 -22.96 -7.28 0.63
C PRO A 187 -23.06 -8.71 1.18
N GLU A 188 -23.11 -9.71 0.29
CA GLU A 188 -23.28 -11.12 0.66
C GLU A 188 -21.95 -11.80 1.01
N ALA A 189 -20.89 -11.51 0.24
CA ALA A 189 -19.61 -12.21 0.36
C ALA A 189 -18.41 -11.40 -0.15
N LEU A 190 -17.23 -11.82 0.27
CA LEU A 190 -15.96 -11.52 -0.38
C LEU A 190 -15.68 -12.58 -1.45
N ILE A 191 -15.56 -12.15 -2.71
CA ILE A 191 -15.25 -13.04 -3.83
C ILE A 191 -13.76 -12.89 -4.17
N VAL A 192 -13.00 -13.98 -4.21
CA VAL A 192 -11.56 -13.99 -4.55
C VAL A 192 -11.29 -15.14 -5.53
N GLN A 193 -10.89 -14.83 -6.77
CA GLN A 193 -10.46 -15.82 -7.77
C GLN A 193 -11.39 -17.06 -7.82
N ASP A 194 -12.70 -16.84 -7.87
CA ASP A 194 -13.80 -17.84 -7.88
C ASP A 194 -14.26 -18.42 -6.53
N ASN A 195 -13.56 -18.14 -5.43
CA ASN A 195 -14.02 -18.51 -4.08
C ASN A 195 -14.93 -17.42 -3.50
N SER A 196 -16.14 -17.79 -3.10
CA SER A 196 -17.09 -16.91 -2.39
C SER A 196 -17.04 -17.18 -0.89
N LEU A 197 -16.57 -16.20 -0.13
CA LEU A 197 -16.47 -16.24 1.33
C LEU A 197 -17.52 -15.32 1.96
N GLY A 198 -18.58 -15.90 2.52
CA GLY A 198 -19.58 -15.15 3.26
C GLY A 198 -18.96 -14.38 4.43
N TRP A 199 -19.42 -13.15 4.67
CA TRP A 199 -18.89 -12.29 5.74
C TRP A 199 -19.08 -12.86 7.15
N ASP A 200 -20.04 -13.77 7.31
CA ASP A 200 -20.29 -14.55 8.53
C ASP A 200 -19.24 -15.64 8.76
N LYS A 201 -18.65 -16.20 7.70
CA LYS A 201 -17.61 -17.25 7.79
C LYS A 201 -16.21 -16.68 8.02
N ILE A 202 -15.96 -15.43 7.65
CA ILE A 202 -14.67 -14.77 7.87
C ILE A 202 -14.51 -14.51 9.38
N ILE A 203 -13.48 -15.08 9.99
CA ILE A 203 -13.19 -14.92 11.42
C ILE A 203 -12.46 -13.59 11.62
N ASP A 204 -11.31 -13.46 10.98
CA ASP A 204 -10.43 -12.29 11.08
C ASP A 204 -9.49 -12.24 9.85
N TRP A 205 -8.75 -11.15 9.70
CA TRP A 205 -7.65 -11.04 8.73
C TRP A 205 -6.43 -10.38 9.36
N GLN A 206 -5.27 -10.70 8.80
CA GLN A 206 -3.98 -10.16 9.20
C GLN A 206 -3.23 -9.61 7.99
N TYR A 207 -2.75 -8.38 8.09
CA TYR A 207 -1.80 -7.84 7.13
C TYR A 207 -0.39 -8.30 7.51
N ASN A 208 0.25 -9.03 6.62
CA ASN A 208 1.64 -9.46 6.76
C ASN A 208 2.52 -8.50 5.97
N ARG A 209 3.32 -7.72 6.70
CA ARG A 209 4.30 -6.80 6.10
C ARG A 209 5.37 -7.61 5.35
N ARG A 210 5.82 -7.07 4.21
CA ARG A 210 6.95 -7.60 3.45
C ARG A 210 8.15 -7.83 4.38
N ASP A 211 8.71 -9.02 4.33
CA ASP A 211 9.97 -9.40 4.96
C ASP A 211 11.02 -9.67 3.85
N SER A 212 12.18 -10.22 4.21
CA SER A 212 13.27 -10.50 3.26
C SER A 212 12.94 -11.61 2.25
N THR A 213 11.97 -12.47 2.54
CA THR A 213 11.66 -13.69 1.77
C THR A 213 10.26 -13.67 1.16
N ASN A 214 9.36 -12.83 1.66
CA ASN A 214 7.96 -12.78 1.33
C ASN A 214 7.51 -11.37 0.96
N ASN A 215 6.69 -11.28 -0.08
CA ASN A 215 5.97 -10.07 -0.41
C ASN A 215 4.88 -9.76 0.62
N SER A 216 4.50 -8.48 0.74
CA SER A 216 3.36 -8.09 1.58
C SER A 216 2.11 -8.84 1.14
N SER A 217 1.38 -9.40 2.11
CA SER A 217 0.18 -10.18 1.86
C SER A 217 -0.88 -9.89 2.92
N VAL A 218 -2.13 -10.24 2.63
CA VAL A 218 -3.21 -10.29 3.62
C VAL A 218 -3.65 -11.73 3.74
N THR A 219 -3.63 -12.26 4.96
CA THR A 219 -4.17 -13.58 5.26
C THR A 219 -5.56 -13.43 5.85
N ILE A 220 -6.55 -14.07 5.24
CA ILE A 220 -7.94 -14.11 5.72
C ILE A 220 -8.16 -15.46 6.38
N PHE A 221 -8.57 -15.47 7.64
CA PHE A 221 -8.96 -16.66 8.39
C PHE A 221 -10.47 -16.84 8.31
N TYR A 222 -10.94 -18.03 7.95
CA TYR A 222 -12.35 -18.30 7.76
C TYR A 222 -12.72 -19.74 8.15
N TYR A 223 -13.98 -19.96 8.49
CA TYR A 223 -14.54 -21.30 8.68
C TYR A 223 -14.92 -21.93 7.35
N ASN A 224 -14.43 -23.14 7.09
CA ASN A 224 -14.89 -23.94 5.96
C ASN A 224 -16.30 -24.52 6.22
N THR A 225 -16.82 -25.31 5.29
CA THR A 225 -18.14 -25.97 5.42
C THR A 225 -18.25 -26.93 6.59
N PHE A 226 -17.11 -27.40 7.13
CA PHE A 226 -17.00 -28.32 8.25
C PHE A 226 -16.65 -27.62 9.58
N LEU A 227 -16.71 -26.27 9.63
CA LEU A 227 -16.35 -25.45 10.79
C LEU A 227 -14.86 -25.54 11.20
N GLU A 228 -13.99 -25.96 10.29
CA GLU A 228 -12.55 -25.92 10.51
C GLU A 228 -11.99 -24.57 10.08
N VAL A 229 -10.99 -24.09 10.82
CA VAL A 229 -10.30 -22.84 10.50
C VAL A 229 -9.36 -23.06 9.33
N GLN A 230 -9.61 -22.35 8.24
CA GLN A 230 -8.74 -22.29 7.08
C GLN A 230 -8.21 -20.87 6.88
N SER A 231 -7.15 -20.74 6.08
CA SER A 231 -6.56 -19.45 5.75
C SER A 231 -6.42 -19.29 4.23
N LEU A 232 -6.76 -18.10 3.74
CA LEU A 232 -6.53 -17.69 2.35
C LEU A 232 -5.50 -16.56 2.36
N ARG A 233 -4.32 -16.82 1.80
CA ARG A 233 -3.26 -15.82 1.65
C ARG A 233 -3.42 -15.10 0.31
N ILE A 234 -3.54 -13.78 0.37
CA ILE A 234 -3.68 -12.91 -0.80
C ILE A 234 -2.45 -12.03 -0.91
N GLU A 235 -1.72 -12.17 -2.01
CA GLU A 235 -0.50 -11.40 -2.24
C GLU A 235 -0.81 -10.02 -2.83
N LEU A 236 -0.41 -8.95 -2.13
CA LEU A 236 -0.80 -7.59 -2.52
C LEU A 236 -0.17 -7.12 -3.83
N PHE A 237 0.99 -7.66 -4.20
CA PHE A 237 1.65 -7.27 -5.45
C PHE A 237 0.86 -7.73 -6.68
N GLN A 238 0.01 -8.75 -6.54
CA GLN A 238 -0.85 -9.27 -7.60
C GLN A 238 -2.11 -8.41 -7.83
N LEU A 239 -2.49 -7.58 -6.85
CA LEU A 239 -3.73 -6.80 -6.89
C LEU A 239 -3.49 -5.33 -7.26
N ASN A 240 -4.41 -4.76 -8.02
CA ASN A 240 -4.43 -3.32 -8.32
C ASN A 240 -5.12 -2.52 -7.21
N ILE A 241 -4.69 -2.71 -5.96
CA ILE A 241 -5.19 -1.98 -4.81
C ILE A 241 -4.05 -1.63 -3.86
N ARG A 242 -4.16 -0.48 -3.18
CA ARG A 242 -3.24 -0.11 -2.10
C ARG A 242 -3.61 -0.84 -0.82
N LYS A 243 -2.63 -1.17 0.02
CA LYS A 243 -2.85 -1.87 1.30
C LYS A 243 -3.91 -1.19 2.19
N ILE A 244 -3.87 0.14 2.32
CA ILE A 244 -4.83 0.90 3.14
C ILE A 244 -6.25 0.72 2.60
N ASP A 245 -6.42 0.82 1.28
CA ASP A 245 -7.72 0.72 0.63
C ASP A 245 -8.30 -0.70 0.80
N LEU A 246 -7.47 -1.75 0.72
CA LEU A 246 -7.89 -3.13 0.93
C LEU A 246 -8.30 -3.41 2.39
N VAL A 247 -7.47 -3.01 3.35
CA VAL A 247 -7.77 -3.21 4.78
C VAL A 247 -9.01 -2.41 5.18
N LEU A 248 -9.18 -1.19 4.66
CA LEU A 248 -10.41 -0.40 4.88
C LEU A 248 -11.66 -1.13 4.37
N LEU A 249 -11.59 -1.73 3.17
CA LEU A 249 -12.71 -2.48 2.61
C LEU A 249 -13.02 -3.73 3.44
N LEU A 250 -12.00 -4.51 3.82
CA LEU A 250 -12.17 -5.70 4.67
C LEU A 250 -12.79 -5.34 6.03
N SER A 251 -12.23 -4.36 6.73
CA SER A 251 -12.78 -3.86 8.00
C SER A 251 -14.22 -3.38 7.86
N HIS A 252 -14.50 -2.59 6.83
CA HIS A 252 -15.82 -1.98 6.66
C HIS A 252 -16.90 -3.00 6.34
N PHE A 253 -16.64 -3.91 5.41
CA PHE A 253 -17.60 -4.93 5.04
C PHE A 253 -17.80 -5.96 6.14
N LYS A 254 -16.73 -6.36 6.86
CA LYS A 254 -16.90 -7.24 8.02
C LYS A 254 -17.71 -6.59 9.13
N GLU A 255 -17.43 -5.33 9.50
CA GLU A 255 -18.18 -4.62 10.55
C GLU A 255 -19.66 -4.44 10.15
N THR A 256 -19.93 -4.24 8.86
CA THR A 256 -21.29 -3.99 8.37
C THR A 256 -22.09 -5.29 8.22
N TYR A 257 -21.53 -6.31 7.57
CA TYR A 257 -22.22 -7.52 7.11
C TYR A 257 -21.81 -8.78 7.89
N GLY A 258 -20.67 -8.76 8.56
CA GLY A 258 -20.29 -9.84 9.46
C GLY A 258 -21.27 -9.93 10.61
N LYS A 259 -21.82 -11.12 10.83
CA LYS A 259 -22.48 -11.42 12.10
C LYS A 259 -21.37 -11.60 13.13
N ASN A 260 -21.42 -10.83 14.21
CA ASN A 260 -20.68 -11.18 15.42
C ASN A 260 -21.25 -12.52 15.89
N ILE A 261 -20.50 -13.59 15.66
CA ILE A 261 -20.74 -14.87 16.32
C ILE A 261 -20.10 -14.72 17.70
N TYR A 262 -20.79 -14.01 18.59
CA TYR A 262 -20.55 -14.03 20.03
C TYR A 262 -21.78 -14.65 20.67
#